data_AF-A0A6J7RS04-F1
#
_entry.id   AF-A0A6J7RS04-F1
#
_cell.length_a   1.000
_cell.length_b   1.000
_cell.length_c   1.000
_cell.angle_alpha   90.00
_cell.angle_beta   90.00
_cell.angle_gamma   90.00
#
_symmetry.space_group_name_H-M   'P 1'
#
loop_
_entity.id
_entity.type
_entity.pdbx_description
1 polymer ?
#
loop_
_entity_poly.entity_id
_entity_poly.type
_entity_poly.pdbx_seq_one_letter_code
_entity_poly.pdbx_strand_id
1 'polypeptide(L)'
;MSLALAACGGSVSVGTPTVNQEELQTNVQTQLTKLVGEQAPPIVCPDTLDAKVGSTTTCTLTDSSGTYNVTVKVTSVDGGTAKFDIQVADKPNS
;
A
#
# COMPACT_ATOMS: atom_id res chain seq x y z
N MET A 1 35.41 -37.58 4.46
CA MET A 1 33.94 -37.45 4.55
C MET A 1 33.66 -35.98 4.73
N SER A 2 33.65 -35.15 3.68
CA SER A 2 32.66 -35.13 2.58
C SER A 2 31.24 -34.92 3.12
N LEU A 3 30.63 -33.79 2.73
CA LEU A 3 29.22 -33.44 2.47
C LEU A 3 29.07 -31.94 2.79
N ALA A 4 28.44 -31.05 2.02
CA ALA A 4 28.02 -30.93 0.63
C ALA A 4 27.47 -29.47 0.52
N LEU A 5 27.38 -28.94 -0.70
CA LEU A 5 26.75 -27.66 -1.03
C LEU A 5 25.27 -27.63 -0.58
N ALA A 6 24.74 -26.47 -0.16
CA ALA A 6 23.51 -25.88 -0.74
C ALA A 6 22.97 -24.65 0.02
N ALA A 7 22.77 -23.60 -0.78
CA ALA A 7 21.66 -22.66 -0.74
C ALA A 7 21.61 -21.56 0.33
N CYS A 8 21.51 -20.32 -0.17
CA CYS A 8 20.98 -19.15 0.52
C CYS A 8 19.86 -19.52 1.49
N GLY A 9 20.11 -19.36 2.79
CA GLY A 9 19.08 -19.28 3.83
C GLY A 9 18.28 -17.98 3.73
N GLY A 10 17.88 -17.58 2.52
CA GLY A 10 16.75 -16.69 2.34
C GLY A 10 15.53 -17.54 2.57
N SER A 11 15.06 -17.60 3.81
CA SER A 11 13.71 -18.03 4.12
C SER A 11 12.76 -17.10 3.38
N VAL A 12 12.46 -17.41 2.12
CA VAL A 12 11.28 -16.88 1.45
C VAL A 12 10.12 -17.46 2.22
N SER A 13 9.70 -16.72 3.23
CA SER A 13 8.45 -16.94 3.92
C SER A 13 7.40 -16.90 2.81
N VAL A 14 6.91 -18.08 2.43
CA VAL A 14 5.75 -18.27 1.56
C VAL A 14 4.50 -17.86 2.34
N GLY A 15 4.49 -16.63 2.84
CA GLY A 15 3.30 -15.89 3.19
C GLY A 15 3.00 -15.00 2.00
N THR A 16 1.75 -14.98 1.56
CA THR A 16 1.28 -13.93 0.65
C THR A 16 1.74 -12.58 1.18
N PRO A 17 2.44 -11.75 0.39
CA PRO A 17 2.82 -10.43 0.85
C PRO A 17 1.52 -9.70 1.24
N THR A 18 1.48 -9.18 2.46
CA THR A 18 0.37 -8.38 2.97
C THR A 18 0.95 -7.06 3.42
N VAL A 19 0.35 -5.98 2.94
CA VAL A 19 0.73 -4.63 3.32
C VAL A 19 0.01 -4.35 4.63
N ASN A 20 0.79 -4.22 5.70
CA ASN A 20 0.22 -3.83 6.99
C ASN A 20 -0.27 -2.37 6.93
N GLN A 21 -1.00 -1.95 7.96
CA GLN A 21 -1.61 -0.63 8.00
C GLN A 21 -0.57 0.50 7.85
N GLU A 22 0.53 0.42 8.60
CA GLU A 22 1.59 1.44 8.63
C GLU A 22 2.31 1.57 7.29
N GLU A 23 2.66 0.43 6.67
CA GLU A 23 3.30 0.37 5.37
C GLU A 23 2.35 0.87 4.27
N LEU A 24 1.06 0.53 4.37
CA LEU A 24 0.05 1.01 3.44
C LEU A 24 -0.10 2.53 3.53
N GLN A 25 -0.24 3.07 4.74
CA GLN A 25 -0.31 4.52 4.95
C GLN A 25 0.94 5.23 4.41
N THR A 26 2.12 4.71 4.71
CA THR A 26 3.40 5.27 4.25
C THR A 26 3.52 5.24 2.72
N ASN A 27 3.18 4.11 2.08
CA ASN A 27 3.23 3.98 0.63
C ASN A 27 2.22 4.91 -0.05
N VAL A 28 0.96 4.91 0.42
CA VAL A 28 -0.10 5.74 -0.16
C VAL A 28 0.23 7.22 0.00
N GLN A 29 0.67 7.65 1.18
CA GLN A 29 1.09 9.03 1.44
C GLN A 29 2.28 9.45 0.57
N THR A 30 3.29 8.58 0.43
CA THR A 30 4.45 8.84 -0.43
C THR A 30 4.05 8.98 -1.89
N GLN A 31 3.15 8.11 -2.38
CA GLN A 31 2.66 8.19 -3.75
C GLN A 31 1.80 9.43 -3.98
N LEU A 32 0.88 9.75 -3.07
CA LEU A 32 0.10 10.99 -3.12
C LEU A 32 1.01 12.22 -3.14
N THR A 33 2.02 12.27 -2.27
CA THR A 33 2.99 13.38 -2.21
C THR A 33 3.71 13.54 -3.55
N LYS A 34 4.09 12.44 -4.20
CA LYS A 34 4.71 12.46 -5.53
C LYS A 34 3.75 12.90 -6.63
N LEU A 35 2.47 12.53 -6.53
CA LEU A 35 1.44 12.87 -7.52
C LEU A 35 1.05 14.35 -7.45
N VAL A 36 0.88 14.89 -6.24
CA VAL A 36 0.48 16.29 -6.04
C VAL A 36 1.68 17.26 -6.02
N GLY A 37 2.89 16.75 -5.80
CA GLY A 37 4.11 17.56 -5.73
C GLY A 37 4.28 18.33 -4.42
N GLU A 38 3.37 18.17 -3.47
CA GLU A 38 3.37 18.77 -2.13
C GLU A 38 3.15 17.70 -1.06
N GLN A 39 3.46 18.02 0.21
CA GLN A 39 3.29 17.08 1.31
C GLN A 39 1.84 16.63 1.40
N ALA A 40 1.61 15.33 1.20
CA ALA A 40 0.26 14.79 1.25
C ALA A 40 -0.33 14.93 2.68
N PRO A 41 -1.62 15.27 2.79
CA PRO A 41 -2.30 15.33 4.08
C PRO A 41 -2.29 13.98 4.81
N PRO A 42 -2.55 13.96 6.12
CA PRO A 42 -2.64 12.73 6.88
C PRO A 42 -3.73 11.82 6.31
N ILE A 43 -3.35 10.57 6.04
CA ILE A 43 -4.23 9.51 5.57
C ILE A 43 -4.28 8.39 6.59
N VAL A 44 -5.49 7.90 6.87
CA VAL A 44 -5.77 6.82 7.81
C VAL A 44 -6.39 5.67 7.04
N CYS A 45 -5.69 4.55 6.92
CA CYS A 45 -6.22 3.31 6.37
C CYS A 45 -6.57 2.41 7.56
N PRO A 46 -7.84 2.04 7.79
CA PRO A 46 -8.21 1.19 8.94
C PRO A 46 -7.89 -0.29 8.71
N ASP A 47 -7.74 -0.70 7.45
CA ASP A 47 -7.57 -2.09 7.05
C ASP A 47 -6.20 -2.34 6.44
N THR A 48 -5.66 -3.53 6.71
CA THR A 48 -4.51 -4.07 5.98
C THR A 48 -4.91 -4.45 4.55
N LEU A 49 -3.99 -4.32 3.60
CA LEU A 49 -4.25 -4.64 2.21
C LEU A 49 -3.42 -5.85 1.78
N ASP A 50 -4.08 -6.89 1.29
CA ASP A 50 -3.37 -8.01 0.67
C ASP A 50 -2.62 -7.51 -0.57
N ALA A 51 -1.31 -7.80 -0.69
CA ALA A 51 -0.55 -7.53 -1.91
C ALA A 51 -0.92 -8.57 -2.97
N LYS A 52 -2.16 -8.51 -3.42
CA LYS A 52 -2.76 -9.36 -4.44
C LYS A 52 -3.53 -8.46 -5.41
N VAL A 53 -3.30 -8.67 -6.70
CA VAL A 53 -4.02 -7.93 -7.75
C VAL A 53 -5.52 -8.09 -7.57
N GLY A 54 -6.23 -6.96 -7.60
CA GLY A 54 -7.67 -6.89 -7.38
C GLY A 54 -8.09 -6.60 -5.94
N SER A 55 -7.18 -6.68 -4.96
CA SER A 55 -7.46 -6.25 -3.59
C SER A 55 -7.70 -4.75 -3.54
N THR A 56 -8.70 -4.33 -2.77
CA THR A 56 -9.09 -2.94 -2.60
C THR A 56 -9.27 -2.63 -1.12
N THR A 57 -8.86 -1.44 -0.73
CA THR A 57 -9.12 -0.89 0.60
C THR A 57 -9.56 0.56 0.46
N THR A 58 -10.27 1.05 1.48
CA THR A 58 -10.71 2.44 1.55
C THR A 58 -9.99 3.11 2.70
N CYS A 59 -9.18 4.10 2.38
CA CYS A 59 -8.52 4.96 3.34
C CYS A 59 -9.26 6.29 3.46
N THR A 60 -9.06 6.97 4.58
CA THR A 60 -9.65 8.27 4.86
C THR A 60 -8.55 9.32 4.84
N LEU A 61 -8.64 10.26 3.92
CA LEU A 61 -7.74 11.39 3.81
C LEU A 61 -8.41 12.61 4.43
N THR A 62 -7.70 13.32 5.30
CA THR A 62 -8.23 14.54 5.93
C THR A 62 -7.33 15.71 5.58
N ASP A 63 -7.86 16.67 4.85
CA ASP A 63 -7.16 17.89 4.46
C ASP A 63 -7.88 19.14 5.01
N SER A 64 -7.43 20.32 4.60
CA SER A 64 -8.05 21.61 4.95
C SER A 64 -9.46 21.81 4.36
N SER A 65 -9.79 21.07 3.32
CA SER A 65 -11.04 21.13 2.55
C SER A 65 -12.10 20.21 3.15
N GLY A 66 -11.69 19.12 3.81
CA GLY A 66 -12.55 18.16 4.48
C GLY A 66 -11.98 16.74 4.52
N THR A 67 -12.84 15.76 4.73
CA THR A 67 -12.47 14.35 4.77
C THR A 67 -12.87 13.67 3.46
N TYR A 68 -11.92 13.04 2.77
CA TYR A 68 -12.12 12.36 1.47
C TYR A 68 -11.91 10.86 1.62
N ASN A 69 -12.75 10.06 0.96
CA ASN A 69 -12.49 8.64 0.79
C ASN A 69 -11.44 8.46 -0.31
N VAL A 70 -10.42 7.68 0.01
CA VAL A 70 -9.35 7.29 -0.91
C VAL A 70 -9.44 5.80 -1.14
N THR A 71 -9.88 5.41 -2.32
CA THR A 71 -9.89 4.02 -2.72
C THR A 71 -8.51 3.64 -3.23
N VAL A 72 -7.91 2.63 -2.60
CA VAL A 72 -6.60 2.10 -2.96
C VAL A 72 -6.79 0.70 -3.51
N LYS A 73 -6.37 0.47 -4.76
CA LYS A 73 -6.53 -0.80 -5.46
C LYS A 73 -5.18 -1.35 -5.90
N VAL A 74 -4.91 -2.61 -5.60
CA VAL A 74 -3.73 -3.29 -6.11
C VAL A 74 -3.92 -3.62 -7.59
N THR A 75 -3.10 -3.03 -8.45
CA THR A 75 -3.13 -3.26 -9.90
C THR A 75 -2.12 -4.31 -10.34
N SER A 76 -0.95 -4.36 -9.69
CA SER A 76 0.14 -5.29 -10.01
C SER A 76 0.96 -5.61 -8.76
N VAL A 77 1.71 -6.71 -8.78
CA VAL A 77 2.71 -7.05 -7.75
C VAL A 77 3.99 -7.46 -8.47
N ASP A 78 5.05 -6.69 -8.30
CA ASP A 78 6.35 -6.86 -8.94
C ASP A 78 7.41 -7.16 -7.88
N GLY A 79 7.97 -8.37 -7.86
CA GLY A 79 9.12 -8.70 -6.99
C GLY A 79 8.86 -8.52 -5.48
N GLY A 80 7.60 -8.61 -5.04
CA GLY A 80 7.20 -8.34 -3.64
C GLY A 80 6.74 -6.90 -3.38
N THR A 81 6.86 -6.00 -4.36
CA THR A 81 6.30 -4.65 -4.30
C THR A 81 4.93 -4.62 -4.97
N ALA A 82 3.87 -4.42 -4.20
CA ALA A 82 2.55 -4.15 -4.76
C ALA A 82 2.50 -2.72 -5.33
N LYS A 83 1.94 -2.59 -6.53
CA LYS A 83 1.57 -1.33 -7.15
C LYS A 83 0.12 -1.05 -6.87
N PHE A 84 -0.13 0.15 -6.37
CA PHE A 84 -1.46 0.60 -5.99
C PHE A 84 -1.90 1.74 -6.89
N ASP A 85 -3.13 1.65 -7.36
CA ASP A 85 -3.87 2.76 -7.94
C ASP A 85 -4.62 3.48 -6.83
N ILE A 86 -4.42 4.79 -6.74
CA ILE A 86 -4.96 5.64 -5.68
C ILE A 86 -5.99 6.55 -6.33
N GLN A 87 -7.25 6.41 -5.94
CA GLN A 87 -8.36 7.24 -6.40
C GLN A 87 -8.94 8.00 -5.22
N VAL A 88 -8.83 9.32 -5.25
CA VAL A 88 -9.47 10.21 -4.27
C VAL A 88 -10.87 10.52 -4.77
N ALA A 89 -11.87 10.44 -3.88
CA ALA A 89 -13.24 10.79 -4.23
C ALA A 89 -13.35 12.26 -4.68
N ASP A 90 -14.18 12.52 -5.70
CA ASP A 90 -14.42 13.88 -6.21
C ASP A 90 -15.10 14.81 -5.19
N LYS A 91 -15.75 14.23 -4.18
CA LYS A 91 -16.43 14.96 -3.11
C LYS A 91 -15.94 14.49 -1.74
N PRO A 92 -15.80 15.41 -0.77
CA PRO A 92 -15.57 15.02 0.62
C PRO A 92 -16.81 14.29 1.19
N ASN A 93 -16.58 13.42 2.17
CA ASN A 93 -17.62 12.88 3.06
C ASN A 93 -18.10 14.01 3.97
N SER A 94 -19.02 14.84 3.49
CA SER A 94 -19.81 15.79 4.28
C SER A 94 -21.15 15.19 4.66
#